data_AF-A0A2T6FE08-F1
#
_entry.id   AF-A0A2T6FE08-F1
#
_cell.length_a   1.000
_cell.length_b   1.000
_cell.length_c   1.000
_cell.angle_alpha   90.00
_cell.angle_beta   90.00
_cell.angle_gamma   90.00
#
_symmetry.space_group_name_H-M   'P 1'
#
loop_
_entity.id
_entity.type
_entity.pdbx_description
1 polymer ?
#
loop_
_entity_poly.entity_id
_entity_poly.type
_entity_poly.pdbx_seq_one_letter_code
_entity_poly.pdbx_strand_id
1 'polypeptide(L)'
;MQTPPQLLTPLGIIFLFVALSEIVLGISISQTQSWLQIVLAVFSCVFPSGVAIAFFYILYHRPENFYAPKDFAGDASYLQNMKEARAIRLQRYSEATVNLQHTVEEGIKAATMRPELRDPTKRDLVVAEEIERVNKEIRESFITIDCSFFEKDIGIITLPIAAYDTLNDLTDELFFVLQDHVRPFAYGYDWLLRHKEKNEIILSRRVIERVPVGIPAPDLRSLKELGILGGATLEAIPPAQKKVSGK
;
A
#
# COMPACT_ATOMS: atom_id res chain seq x y z
N MET A 1 28.57 9.27 2.87
CA MET A 1 27.23 9.64 2.38
C MET A 1 26.98 11.09 2.76
N GLN A 2 26.97 12.00 1.80
CA GLN A 2 26.63 13.40 2.04
C GLN A 2 25.10 13.52 2.03
N THR A 3 24.52 13.95 3.14
CA THR A 3 23.10 14.34 3.17
C THR A 3 22.90 15.49 2.20
N PRO A 4 21.89 15.45 1.30
CA PRO A 4 21.58 16.58 0.44
C PRO A 4 21.29 17.81 1.31
N PRO A 5 21.67 19.02 0.86
CA PRO A 5 21.45 20.24 1.64
C PRO A 5 19.97 20.39 1.99
N GLN A 6 19.67 20.58 3.28
CA GLN A 6 18.32 20.60 3.87
C GLN A 6 17.40 21.75 3.38
N LEU A 7 17.89 22.57 2.45
CA LEU A 7 17.22 23.76 1.91
C LEU A 7 16.00 23.45 1.03
N LEU A 8 15.82 22.20 0.59
CA LEU A 8 14.65 21.76 -0.18
C LEU A 8 13.55 21.11 0.66
N THR A 9 13.62 21.24 2.00
CA THR A 9 12.50 20.87 2.86
C THR A 9 11.43 21.97 2.82
N PRO A 10 10.14 21.64 2.98
CA PRO A 10 9.06 22.62 3.03
C PRO A 10 9.29 23.74 4.05
N LEU A 11 9.90 23.39 5.19
CA LEU A 11 10.28 24.35 6.23
C LEU A 11 11.38 25.31 5.74
N GLY A 12 12.36 24.81 4.98
CA GLY A 12 13.41 25.64 4.36
C GLY A 12 12.85 26.65 3.36
N ILE A 13 11.83 26.25 2.59
CA ILE A 13 11.14 27.15 1.63
C ILE A 13 10.45 28.29 2.38
N ILE A 14 9.79 28.01 3.53
CA ILE A 14 9.14 29.04 4.35
C ILE A 14 10.17 30.01 4.93
N PHE A 15 11.27 29.51 5.51
CA PHE A 15 12.34 30.36 6.02
C PHE A 15 12.94 31.26 4.94
N LEU A 16 13.17 30.71 3.75
CA LEU A 16 13.66 31.48 2.60
C LEU A 16 12.67 32.57 2.19
N PHE A 17 11.37 32.26 2.16
CA PHE A 17 10.33 33.23 1.85
C PHE A 17 10.27 34.35 2.88
N VAL A 18 10.32 34.04 4.17
CA VAL A 18 10.30 35.05 5.25
C VAL A 18 11.52 35.97 5.15
N ALA A 19 12.72 35.40 4.97
CA ALA A 19 13.95 36.18 4.82
C ALA A 19 13.92 37.08 3.57
N LEU A 20 13.42 36.56 2.45
CA LEU A 20 13.27 37.35 1.22
C LEU A 20 12.23 38.46 1.39
N SER A 21 11.09 38.16 2.02
CA SER A 21 10.05 39.14 2.33
C SER A 21 10.59 40.25 3.22
N GLU A 22 11.38 39.93 4.25
CA GLU A 22 12.01 40.91 5.14
C GLU A 22 12.95 41.86 4.39
N ILE A 23 13.82 41.33 3.52
CA ILE A 23 14.73 42.13 2.70
C ILE A 23 13.96 43.08 1.77
N VAL A 24 12.94 42.55 1.08
CA VAL A 24 12.11 43.35 0.17
C VAL A 24 11.36 44.44 0.93
N LEU A 25 10.81 44.13 2.10
CA LEU A 25 10.15 45.10 2.98
C LEU A 25 11.10 46.23 3.41
N GLY A 26 12.31 45.88 3.82
CA GLY A 26 13.33 46.83 4.25
C GLY A 26 13.71 47.80 3.12
N ILE A 27 13.91 47.28 1.91
CA ILE A 27 14.22 48.10 0.73
C ILE A 27 13.04 48.99 0.36
N SER A 28 11.82 48.43 0.27
CA SER A 28 10.62 49.18 -0.11
C SER A 28 10.30 50.31 0.86
N ILE A 29 10.42 50.08 2.18
CA ILE A 29 10.21 51.11 3.21
C ILE A 29 11.22 52.25 3.06
N SER A 30 12.48 51.94 2.74
CA SER A 30 13.53 52.98 2.64
C SER A 30 13.34 53.93 1.44
N GLN A 31 12.61 53.51 0.41
CA GLN A 31 12.49 54.25 -0.85
C GLN A 31 11.11 54.86 -1.11
N THR A 32 10.09 54.57 -0.29
CA THR A 32 8.75 55.14 -0.47
C THR A 32 8.44 56.22 0.57
N GLN A 33 8.03 57.39 0.10
CA GLN A 33 7.37 58.40 0.92
C GLN A 33 5.86 58.39 0.64
N SER A 34 5.06 58.69 1.66
CA SER A 34 3.59 58.83 1.64
C SER A 34 2.79 57.53 1.90
N TRP A 35 1.47 57.63 1.73
CA TRP A 35 0.46 56.58 1.98
C TRP A 35 0.75 55.21 1.34
N LEU A 36 1.53 55.17 0.24
CA LEU A 36 1.95 53.92 -0.39
C LEU A 36 2.75 53.01 0.55
N GLN A 37 3.53 53.60 1.46
CA GLN A 37 4.32 52.85 2.45
C GLN A 37 3.42 52.01 3.36
N ILE A 38 2.26 52.54 3.75
CA ILE A 38 1.31 51.83 4.61
C ILE A 38 0.68 50.65 3.85
N VAL A 39 0.28 50.86 2.59
CA VAL A 39 -0.30 49.80 1.75
C VAL A 39 0.71 48.67 1.53
N LEU A 40 1.96 49.02 1.22
CA LEU A 40 3.04 48.04 1.04
C LEU A 40 3.39 47.31 2.34
N ALA A 41 3.42 48.00 3.47
CA ALA A 41 3.64 47.38 4.78
C ALA A 41 2.53 46.39 5.13
N VAL A 42 1.26 46.78 4.94
CA VAL A 42 0.11 45.89 5.19
C VAL A 42 0.14 44.67 4.27
N PHE A 43 0.36 44.88 2.96
CA PHE A 43 0.46 43.77 2.01
C PHE A 43 1.59 42.80 2.38
N SER A 44 2.76 43.34 2.73
CA SER A 44 3.94 42.53 3.07
C SER A 44 3.82 41.79 4.40
N CYS A 45 2.97 42.24 5.33
CA CYS A 45 2.63 41.47 6.53
C CYS A 45 1.53 40.43 6.26
N VAL A 46 0.45 40.81 5.56
CA VAL A 46 -0.74 39.96 5.38
C VAL A 46 -0.45 38.80 4.43
N PHE A 47 0.26 39.03 3.33
CA PHE A 47 0.49 38.01 2.31
C PHE A 47 1.30 36.80 2.83
N PRO A 48 2.50 36.97 3.44
CA PRO A 48 3.24 35.84 4.01
C PRO A 48 2.49 35.15 5.15
N SER A 49 1.76 35.92 5.98
CA SER A 49 0.93 35.36 7.05
C SER A 49 -0.18 34.47 6.49
N GLY A 50 -0.85 34.91 5.42
CA GLY A 50 -1.88 34.12 4.74
C GLY A 50 -1.31 32.84 4.11
N VAL A 51 -0.15 32.92 3.47
CA VAL A 51 0.55 31.75 2.92
C VAL A 51 0.94 30.78 4.05
N ALA A 52 1.46 31.28 5.16
CA ALA A 52 1.83 30.46 6.32
C ALA A 52 0.59 29.78 6.94
N ILE A 53 -0.51 30.50 7.13
CA ILE A 53 -1.77 29.93 7.63
C ILE A 53 -2.28 28.84 6.69
N ALA A 54 -2.32 29.10 5.38
CA ALA A 54 -2.75 28.11 4.39
C ALA A 54 -1.83 26.87 4.41
N PHE A 55 -0.52 27.07 4.54
CA PHE A 55 0.45 25.98 4.68
C PHE A 55 0.16 25.12 5.92
N PHE A 56 0.02 25.74 7.10
CA PHE A 56 -0.29 25.01 8.34
C PHE A 56 -1.67 24.34 8.28
N TYR A 57 -2.64 24.97 7.63
CA TYR A 57 -3.96 24.38 7.42
C TYR A 57 -3.92 23.11 6.57
N ILE A 58 -3.14 23.12 5.48
CA ILE A 58 -2.91 21.94 4.64
C ILE A 58 -2.14 20.88 5.44
N LEU A 59 -1.12 21.28 6.19
CA LEU A 59 -0.32 20.36 7.01
C LEU A 59 -1.17 19.68 8.09
N TYR A 60 -2.10 20.41 8.70
CA TYR A 60 -3.04 19.87 9.69
C TYR A 60 -3.99 18.83 9.09
N HIS A 61 -4.47 19.05 7.86
CA HIS A 61 -5.43 18.14 7.22
C HIS A 61 -4.78 17.00 6.41
N ARG A 62 -3.53 17.15 5.98
CA ARG A 62 -2.81 16.19 5.13
C ARG A 62 -1.31 16.11 5.46
N PRO A 63 -0.94 15.68 6.68
CA PRO A 63 0.46 15.55 7.08
C PRO A 63 1.27 14.60 6.18
N GLU A 64 0.62 13.61 5.57
CA GLU A 64 1.22 12.58 4.71
C GLU A 64 1.90 13.11 3.45
N ASN A 65 1.57 14.32 2.98
CA ASN A 65 2.13 14.87 1.74
C ASN A 65 3.46 15.63 1.93
N PHE A 66 3.85 15.95 3.16
CA PHE A 66 5.01 16.82 3.43
C PHE A 66 6.28 16.09 3.85
N TYR A 67 6.18 14.80 4.13
CA TYR A 67 7.31 13.98 4.56
C TYR A 67 7.54 12.85 3.58
N ALA A 68 8.77 12.70 3.11
CA ALA A 68 9.10 11.55 2.28
C ALA A 68 9.16 10.30 3.18
N PRO A 69 8.71 9.12 2.73
CA PRO A 69 8.76 7.89 3.55
C PRO A 69 10.15 7.55 4.10
N LYS A 70 11.22 8.00 3.44
CA LYS A 70 12.60 7.89 3.94
C LYS A 70 12.83 8.65 5.26
N ASP A 71 12.09 9.74 5.49
CA ASP A 71 12.17 10.55 6.71
C ASP A 71 11.47 9.85 7.88
N PHE A 72 10.63 8.85 7.59
CA PHE A 72 9.95 8.00 8.55
C PHE A 72 10.64 6.64 8.79
N ALA A 73 11.75 6.34 8.11
CA ALA A 73 12.41 5.04 8.20
C ALA A 73 12.91 4.69 9.62
N GLY A 74 13.06 5.69 10.50
CA GLY A 74 13.41 5.50 11.92
C GLY A 74 12.32 5.93 12.90
N ASP A 75 11.15 6.37 12.43
CA ASP A 75 10.12 6.94 13.29
C ASP A 75 9.11 5.85 13.70
N ALA A 76 9.08 5.55 15.01
CA ALA A 76 8.19 4.55 15.59
C ALA A 76 6.71 4.84 15.30
N SER A 77 6.36 6.12 15.09
CA SER A 77 5.00 6.57 14.78
C SER A 77 4.52 6.14 13.38
N TYR A 78 5.40 6.07 12.38
CA TYR A 78 5.04 5.55 11.05
C TYR A 78 4.79 4.05 11.08
N LEU A 79 5.66 3.30 11.76
CA LEU A 79 5.43 1.89 12.02
C LEU A 79 4.13 1.66 12.80
N GLN A 80 3.78 2.56 13.72
CA GLN A 80 2.51 2.50 14.44
C GLN A 80 1.30 2.76 13.53
N ASN A 81 1.35 3.79 12.68
CA ASN A 81 0.28 4.06 11.70
C ASN A 81 0.12 2.90 10.70
N MET A 82 1.22 2.28 10.27
CA MET A 82 1.15 1.07 9.44
C MET A 82 0.59 -0.13 10.21
N LYS A 83 0.91 -0.28 11.50
CA LYS A 83 0.31 -1.31 12.37
C LYS A 83 -1.19 -1.07 12.56
N GLU A 84 -1.64 0.17 12.67
CA GLU A 84 -3.06 0.52 12.76
C GLU A 84 -3.80 0.26 11.44
N ALA A 85 -3.23 0.65 10.31
CA ALA A 85 -3.75 0.29 8.99
C ALA A 85 -3.81 -1.23 8.78
N ARG A 86 -2.85 -1.96 9.35
CA ARG A 86 -2.86 -3.42 9.40
C ARG A 86 -3.96 -3.96 10.32
N ALA A 87 -4.20 -3.34 11.47
CA ALA A 87 -5.28 -3.72 12.38
C ALA A 87 -6.67 -3.59 11.73
N ILE A 88 -6.90 -2.49 10.99
CA ILE A 88 -8.12 -2.31 10.20
C ILE A 88 -8.25 -3.39 9.12
N ARG A 89 -7.14 -3.73 8.44
CA ARG A 89 -7.13 -4.85 7.49
C ARG A 89 -7.46 -6.16 8.19
N LEU A 90 -6.79 -6.51 9.28
CA LEU A 90 -7.05 -7.69 10.13
C LEU A 90 -8.52 -7.81 10.53
N GLN A 91 -9.19 -6.69 10.81
CA GLN A 91 -10.64 -6.68 11.02
C GLN A 91 -11.39 -7.15 9.76
N ARG A 92 -11.05 -6.64 8.57
CA ARG A 92 -11.61 -7.15 7.30
C ARG A 92 -11.32 -8.64 7.07
N TYR A 93 -10.15 -9.15 7.47
CA TYR A 93 -9.90 -10.60 7.46
C TYR A 93 -10.91 -11.34 8.33
N SER A 94 -11.15 -10.86 9.56
CA SER A 94 -12.09 -11.50 10.47
C SER A 94 -13.51 -11.51 9.89
N GLU A 95 -13.96 -10.40 9.31
CA GLU A 95 -15.25 -10.30 8.65
C GLU A 95 -15.36 -11.25 7.44
N ALA A 96 -14.31 -11.34 6.61
CA ALA A 96 -14.27 -12.28 5.49
C ALA A 96 -14.35 -13.74 5.96
N THR A 97 -13.65 -14.10 7.04
CA THR A 97 -13.70 -15.46 7.61
C THR A 97 -15.06 -15.78 8.25
N VAL A 98 -15.70 -14.81 8.90
CA VAL A 98 -17.03 -14.97 9.50
C VAL A 98 -18.10 -15.14 8.42
N ASN A 99 -18.03 -14.34 7.36
CA ASN A 99 -18.95 -14.47 6.23
C ASN A 99 -18.80 -15.85 5.57
N LEU A 100 -17.57 -16.34 5.42
CA LEU A 100 -17.32 -17.70 4.91
C LEU A 100 -17.89 -18.78 5.83
N GLN A 101 -17.74 -18.67 7.15
CA GLN A 101 -18.35 -19.61 8.09
C GLN A 101 -19.87 -19.64 7.93
N HIS A 102 -20.50 -18.47 7.78
CA HIS A 102 -21.93 -18.38 7.54
C HIS A 102 -22.33 -19.08 6.24
N THR A 103 -21.62 -18.82 5.14
CA THR A 103 -21.86 -19.48 3.85
C THR A 103 -21.71 -20.99 3.92
N VAL A 104 -20.69 -21.48 4.64
CA VAL A 104 -20.47 -22.92 4.88
C VAL A 104 -21.63 -23.52 5.66
N GLU A 105 -22.04 -22.88 6.76
CA GLU A 105 -23.15 -23.33 7.59
C GLU A 105 -24.48 -23.36 6.83
N GLU A 106 -24.76 -22.33 6.03
CA GLU A 106 -25.94 -22.26 5.18
C GLU A 106 -25.94 -23.36 4.11
N GLY A 107 -24.79 -23.60 3.46
CA GLY A 107 -24.63 -24.71 2.51
C GLY A 107 -24.90 -26.06 3.16
N ILE A 108 -24.33 -26.32 4.34
CA ILE A 108 -24.54 -27.57 5.08
C ILE A 108 -26.01 -27.72 5.51
N LYS A 109 -26.64 -26.67 6.02
CA LYS A 109 -28.07 -26.68 6.40
C LYS A 109 -28.96 -26.93 5.19
N ALA A 110 -28.71 -26.24 4.08
CA ALA A 110 -29.47 -26.40 2.84
C ALA A 110 -29.35 -27.83 2.29
N ALA A 111 -28.14 -28.41 2.30
CA ALA A 111 -27.95 -29.80 1.93
C ALA A 111 -28.73 -30.74 2.84
N THR A 112 -28.68 -30.54 4.16
CA THR A 112 -29.34 -31.41 5.15
C THR A 112 -30.88 -31.37 5.09
N MET A 113 -31.47 -30.29 4.56
CA MET A 113 -32.92 -30.13 4.43
C MET A 113 -33.49 -30.70 3.11
N ARG A 114 -32.65 -31.20 2.18
CA ARG A 114 -33.16 -31.75 0.91
C ARG A 114 -33.92 -33.08 1.13
N PRO A 115 -35.16 -33.21 0.62
CA PRO A 115 -35.98 -34.41 0.79
C PRO A 115 -35.39 -35.66 0.09
N GLU A 116 -34.44 -35.45 -0.83
CA GLU A 116 -33.68 -36.48 -1.56
C GLU A 116 -32.75 -37.32 -0.65
N LEU A 117 -32.48 -36.85 0.57
CA LEU A 117 -31.64 -37.53 1.58
C LEU A 117 -32.30 -38.73 2.26
N ARG A 118 -33.56 -39.05 1.94
CA ARG A 118 -34.24 -40.26 2.45
C ARG A 118 -33.69 -41.55 1.84
N ASP A 119 -33.06 -41.48 0.67
CA ASP A 119 -32.36 -42.60 0.06
C ASP A 119 -30.87 -42.57 0.47
N PRO A 120 -30.39 -43.53 1.27
CA PRO A 120 -29.01 -43.56 1.75
C PRO A 120 -27.98 -43.60 0.63
N THR A 121 -28.34 -44.11 -0.55
CA THR A 121 -27.44 -44.21 -1.72
C THR A 121 -27.25 -42.86 -2.42
N LYS A 122 -28.25 -41.98 -2.39
CA LYS A 122 -28.18 -40.63 -2.98
C LYS A 122 -27.62 -39.60 -2.00
N ARG A 123 -27.68 -39.90 -0.71
CA ARG A 123 -27.21 -39.03 0.36
C ARG A 123 -25.72 -38.72 0.27
N ASP A 124 -24.90 -39.74 0.06
CA ASP A 124 -23.46 -39.55 -0.03
C ASP A 124 -23.05 -38.72 -1.26
N LEU A 125 -23.75 -38.89 -2.38
CA LEU A 125 -23.57 -38.10 -3.61
C LEU A 125 -23.92 -36.62 -3.40
N VAL A 126 -25.09 -36.34 -2.82
CA VAL A 126 -25.54 -34.95 -2.57
C VAL A 126 -24.64 -34.24 -1.55
N VAL A 127 -24.19 -34.95 -0.51
CA VAL A 127 -23.26 -34.40 0.48
C VAL A 127 -21.89 -34.12 -0.15
N ALA A 128 -21.36 -35.02 -0.99
CA ALA A 128 -20.10 -34.81 -1.68
C ALA A 128 -20.14 -33.59 -2.62
N GLU A 129 -21.22 -33.44 -3.39
CA GLU A 129 -21.42 -32.30 -4.29
C GLU A 129 -21.46 -30.96 -3.54
N GLU A 130 -22.17 -30.91 -2.41
CA GLU A 130 -22.24 -29.68 -1.59
C GLU A 130 -20.87 -29.34 -0.97
N ILE A 131 -20.17 -30.34 -0.44
CA ILE A 131 -18.80 -30.15 0.09
C ILE A 131 -17.88 -29.64 -1.01
N GLU A 132 -17.98 -30.16 -2.23
CA GLU A 132 -17.20 -29.68 -3.37
C GLU A 132 -17.54 -28.24 -3.73
N ARG A 133 -18.83 -27.86 -3.74
CA ARG A 133 -19.27 -26.48 -3.99
C ARG A 133 -18.70 -25.52 -2.95
N VAL A 134 -18.81 -25.86 -1.68
CA VAL A 134 -18.28 -25.06 -0.56
C VAL A 134 -16.77 -24.95 -0.64
N ASN A 135 -16.05 -26.06 -0.89
CA ASN A 135 -14.59 -26.04 -1.05
C ASN A 135 -14.15 -25.21 -2.26
N LYS A 136 -14.92 -25.21 -3.35
CA LYS A 136 -14.66 -24.36 -4.50
C LYS A 136 -14.81 -22.88 -4.14
N GLU A 137 -15.89 -22.51 -3.45
CA GLU A 137 -16.13 -21.12 -3.03
C GLU A 137 -15.09 -20.61 -2.02
N ILE A 138 -14.69 -21.46 -1.07
CA ILE A 138 -13.57 -21.17 -0.17
C ILE A 138 -12.30 -20.93 -1.00
N ARG A 139 -11.92 -21.86 -1.88
CA ARG A 139 -10.72 -21.67 -2.72
C ARG A 139 -10.77 -20.39 -3.52
N GLU A 140 -11.92 -20.05 -4.11
CA GLU A 140 -12.15 -18.82 -4.86
C GLU A 140 -12.19 -17.56 -3.99
N SER A 141 -12.23 -17.67 -2.66
CA SER A 141 -12.18 -16.53 -1.74
C SER A 141 -10.77 -16.18 -1.27
N PHE A 142 -9.79 -17.05 -1.50
CA PHE A 142 -8.41 -16.86 -1.05
C PHE A 142 -7.41 -16.90 -2.21
N ILE A 143 -6.29 -16.24 -2.03
CA ILE A 143 -5.08 -16.42 -2.84
C ILE A 143 -4.02 -17.11 -2.00
N THR A 144 -3.20 -17.93 -2.66
CA THR A 144 -2.10 -18.64 -2.02
C THR A 144 -0.79 -18.09 -2.54
N ILE A 145 0.14 -17.75 -1.65
CA ILE A 145 1.42 -17.13 -2.02
C ILE A 145 2.55 -17.95 -1.39
N ASP A 146 3.40 -18.50 -2.24
CA ASP A 146 4.58 -19.25 -1.86
C ASP A 146 5.75 -18.27 -1.64
N CYS A 147 6.15 -18.10 -0.39
CA CYS A 147 7.26 -17.24 0.04
C CYS A 147 8.53 -18.04 0.34
N SER A 148 8.53 -19.35 0.09
CA SER A 148 9.62 -20.27 0.46
C SER A 148 10.97 -19.94 -0.18
N PHE A 149 10.98 -19.08 -1.22
CA PHE A 149 12.22 -18.62 -1.84
C PHE A 149 13.06 -17.77 -0.88
N PHE A 150 12.42 -16.91 -0.09
CA PHE A 150 13.13 -16.00 0.83
C PHE A 150 13.56 -16.74 2.10
N GLU A 151 12.67 -17.53 2.66
CA GLU A 151 12.95 -18.36 3.84
C GLU A 151 12.00 -19.55 3.90
N LYS A 152 12.55 -20.75 4.15
CA LYS A 152 11.75 -21.99 4.17
C LYS A 152 10.67 -21.98 5.25
N ASP A 153 10.93 -21.27 6.35
CA ASP A 153 10.04 -21.24 7.51
C ASP A 153 8.83 -20.31 7.31
N ILE A 154 8.91 -19.34 6.37
CA ILE A 154 7.75 -18.53 5.98
C ILE A 154 6.76 -19.40 5.19
N GLY A 155 7.27 -20.27 4.32
CA GLY A 155 6.49 -21.26 3.59
C GLY A 155 5.40 -20.65 2.69
N ILE A 156 4.21 -21.23 2.76
CA ILE A 156 3.05 -20.84 1.96
C ILE A 156 2.05 -20.12 2.85
N ILE A 157 1.64 -18.92 2.43
CA ILE A 157 0.63 -18.13 3.10
C ILE A 157 -0.66 -18.07 2.27
N THR A 158 -1.81 -18.00 2.96
CA THR A 158 -3.13 -17.93 2.34
C THR A 158 -3.81 -16.65 2.82
N LEU A 159 -4.26 -15.82 1.88
CA LEU A 159 -4.81 -14.49 2.15
C LEU A 159 -6.19 -14.34 1.49
N PRO A 160 -7.21 -13.78 2.17
CA PRO A 160 -8.52 -13.56 1.57
C PRO A 160 -8.41 -12.45 0.53
N ILE A 161 -8.83 -12.72 -0.71
CA ILE A 161 -8.65 -11.77 -1.81
C ILE A 161 -9.45 -10.47 -1.58
N ALA A 162 -10.60 -10.56 -0.91
CA ALA A 162 -11.47 -9.44 -0.59
C ALA A 162 -10.85 -8.42 0.39
N ALA A 163 -9.74 -8.75 1.06
CA ALA A 163 -9.04 -7.82 1.95
C ALA A 163 -8.18 -6.79 1.19
N TYR A 164 -8.02 -6.94 -0.13
CA TYR A 164 -7.14 -6.11 -0.94
C TYR A 164 -7.82 -5.63 -2.21
N ASP A 165 -7.86 -4.31 -2.38
CA ASP A 165 -8.47 -3.69 -3.55
C ASP A 165 -7.45 -3.57 -4.70
N THR A 166 -6.19 -3.29 -4.37
CA THR A 166 -5.12 -3.00 -5.32
C THR A 166 -3.89 -3.88 -5.15
N LEU A 167 -3.01 -3.90 -6.16
CA LEU A 167 -1.70 -4.55 -6.02
C LEU A 167 -0.89 -3.96 -4.87
N ASN A 168 -0.95 -2.64 -4.68
CA ASN A 168 -0.23 -1.97 -3.61
C ASN A 168 -0.60 -2.55 -2.23
N ASP A 169 -1.90 -2.70 -1.96
CA ASP A 169 -2.39 -3.23 -0.67
C ASP A 169 -1.86 -4.65 -0.40
N LEU A 170 -1.87 -5.50 -1.43
CA LEU A 170 -1.35 -6.85 -1.35
C LEU A 170 0.17 -6.86 -1.11
N THR A 171 0.92 -6.08 -1.89
CA THR A 171 2.38 -6.02 -1.76
C THR A 171 2.85 -5.41 -0.45
N ASP A 172 2.07 -4.50 0.13
CA ASP A 172 2.35 -3.92 1.44
C ASP A 172 2.18 -4.96 2.55
N GLU A 173 1.16 -5.82 2.49
CA GLU A 173 1.02 -6.92 3.46
C GLU A 173 2.16 -7.93 3.32
N LEU A 174 2.50 -8.30 2.08
CA LEU A 174 3.62 -9.20 1.81
C LEU A 174 4.96 -8.61 2.24
N PHE A 175 5.15 -7.31 2.11
CA PHE A 175 6.34 -6.64 2.62
C PHE A 175 6.51 -6.90 4.12
N PHE A 176 5.45 -6.83 4.93
CA PHE A 176 5.56 -7.14 6.35
C PHE A 176 5.91 -8.59 6.66
N VAL A 177 5.44 -9.52 5.82
CA VAL A 177 5.82 -10.94 5.93
C VAL A 177 7.29 -11.12 5.55
N LEU A 178 7.78 -10.35 4.60
CA LEU A 178 9.13 -10.48 4.04
C LEU A 178 10.14 -9.43 4.57
N GLN A 179 9.77 -8.62 5.56
CA GLN A 179 10.49 -7.39 5.92
C GLN A 179 11.95 -7.62 6.34
N ASP A 180 12.26 -8.82 6.83
CA ASP A 180 13.62 -9.21 7.24
C ASP A 180 14.50 -9.57 6.03
N HIS A 181 13.90 -9.78 4.85
CA HIS A 181 14.56 -10.25 3.63
C HIS A 181 14.52 -9.25 2.47
N VAL A 182 13.60 -8.30 2.48
CA VAL A 182 13.40 -7.34 1.39
C VAL A 182 13.37 -5.89 1.89
N ARG A 183 13.86 -4.96 1.07
CA ARG A 183 13.85 -3.53 1.45
C ARG A 183 12.47 -2.91 1.28
N PRO A 184 12.14 -1.87 2.08
CA PRO A 184 10.92 -1.09 1.88
C PRO A 184 10.84 -0.50 0.47
N PHE A 185 9.64 -0.47 -0.11
CA PHE A 185 9.36 0.08 -1.44
C PHE A 185 10.21 -0.53 -2.58
N ALA A 186 10.68 -1.76 -2.40
CA ALA A 186 11.52 -2.45 -3.37
C ALA A 186 10.80 -3.54 -4.19
N TYR A 187 9.46 -3.64 -4.10
CA TYR A 187 8.69 -4.48 -4.99
C TYR A 187 8.92 -4.07 -6.45
N GLY A 188 9.27 -5.03 -7.31
CA GLY A 188 9.72 -4.77 -8.67
C GLY A 188 11.23 -4.82 -8.86
N TYR A 189 11.99 -4.70 -7.78
CA TYR A 189 13.45 -4.66 -7.80
C TYR A 189 14.07 -5.76 -6.95
N ASP A 190 13.69 -5.88 -5.67
CA ASP A 190 14.26 -6.89 -4.76
C ASP A 190 13.45 -8.18 -4.79
N TRP A 191 12.17 -8.06 -5.12
CA TRP A 191 11.25 -9.19 -5.21
C TRP A 191 10.10 -8.87 -6.16
N LEU A 192 9.50 -9.94 -6.67
CA LEU A 192 8.43 -9.94 -7.67
C LEU A 192 7.41 -11.02 -7.31
N LEU A 193 6.15 -10.79 -7.67
CA LEU A 193 5.15 -11.84 -7.69
C LEU A 193 5.09 -12.47 -9.07
N ARG A 194 4.93 -13.79 -9.09
CA ARG A 194 4.76 -14.58 -10.29
C ARG A 194 3.57 -15.52 -10.14
N HIS A 195 2.73 -15.62 -11.17
CA HIS A 195 1.72 -16.67 -11.24
C HIS A 195 2.40 -18.03 -11.38
N LYS A 196 2.16 -18.94 -10.43
CA LYS A 196 2.79 -20.27 -10.41
C LYS A 196 2.44 -21.09 -11.65
N GLU A 197 1.17 -21.03 -12.06
CA GLU A 197 0.64 -21.81 -13.19
C GLU A 197 1.10 -21.28 -14.56
N LYS A 198 1.05 -19.96 -14.73
CA LYS A 198 1.36 -19.30 -16.02
C LYS A 198 2.84 -18.96 -16.18
N ASN A 199 3.61 -19.02 -15.09
CA ASN A 199 4.98 -18.53 -15.02
C ASN A 199 5.09 -17.05 -15.46
N GLU A 200 4.04 -16.27 -15.24
CA GLU A 200 3.94 -14.87 -15.65
C GLU A 200 4.27 -13.93 -14.48
N ILE A 201 5.18 -12.99 -14.69
CA ILE A 201 5.62 -12.04 -13.68
C ILE A 201 4.68 -10.83 -13.64
N ILE A 202 4.24 -10.48 -12.44
CA ILE A 202 3.35 -9.33 -12.19
C ILE A 202 4.20 -8.09 -11.97
N LEU A 203 4.43 -7.33 -13.04
CA LEU A 203 5.20 -6.10 -12.96
C LEU A 203 4.39 -4.99 -12.29
N SER A 204 5.00 -4.27 -11.35
CA SER A 204 4.41 -3.04 -10.80
C SER A 204 4.55 -1.87 -11.76
N ARG A 205 3.68 -0.87 -11.57
CA ARG A 205 3.76 0.45 -12.19
C ARG A 205 5.17 1.06 -12.05
N ARG A 206 5.80 0.90 -10.88
CA ARG A 206 7.19 1.31 -10.62
C ARG A 206 8.16 0.78 -11.68
N VAL A 207 8.09 -0.52 -12.00
CA VAL A 207 8.99 -1.13 -12.98
C VAL A 207 8.69 -0.63 -14.39
N ILE A 208 7.40 -0.52 -14.72
CA ILE A 208 6.92 -0.04 -16.03
C ILE A 208 7.38 1.40 -16.29
N GLU A 209 7.19 2.28 -15.32
CA GLU A 209 7.54 3.71 -15.41
C GLU A 209 9.01 3.99 -15.03
N ARG A 210 9.78 2.96 -14.68
CA ARG A 210 11.19 3.04 -14.27
C ARG A 210 11.44 3.98 -13.08
N VAL A 211 10.52 4.00 -12.12
CA VAL A 211 10.66 4.83 -10.92
C VAL A 211 11.75 4.26 -10.00
N PRO A 212 12.77 5.04 -9.62
CA PRO A 212 13.86 4.60 -8.74
C PRO A 212 13.37 3.97 -7.42
N VAL A 213 14.18 3.04 -6.88
CA VAL A 213 13.94 2.40 -5.56
C VAL A 213 13.88 3.47 -4.47
N GLY A 214 12.97 3.30 -3.51
CA GLY A 214 12.82 4.17 -2.33
C GLY A 214 11.93 5.40 -2.55
N ILE A 215 11.42 5.63 -3.76
CA ILE A 215 10.41 6.66 -4.04
C ILE A 215 9.03 5.99 -4.07
N PRO A 216 8.02 6.40 -3.31
CA PRO A 216 6.66 5.84 -3.41
C PRO A 216 6.14 5.89 -4.85
N ALA A 217 5.62 4.77 -5.31
CA ALA A 217 5.00 4.65 -6.62
C ALA A 217 3.86 3.63 -6.50
N PRO A 218 2.75 4.03 -5.85
CA PRO A 218 1.67 3.11 -5.55
C PRO A 218 1.05 2.57 -6.84
N ASP A 219 0.78 1.28 -6.85
CA ASP A 219 0.13 0.60 -7.95
C ASP A 219 -1.35 0.37 -7.64
N LEU A 220 -2.19 1.27 -8.14
CA LEU A 220 -3.63 1.30 -7.88
C LEU A 220 -4.44 0.38 -8.80
N ARG A 221 -3.79 -0.41 -9.66
CA ARG A 221 -4.49 -1.39 -10.49
C ARG A 221 -5.13 -2.45 -9.60
N SER A 222 -6.35 -2.83 -9.92
CA SER A 222 -7.07 -3.85 -9.16
C SER A 222 -6.41 -5.21 -9.31
N LEU A 223 -6.54 -6.08 -8.30
CA LEU A 223 -6.04 -7.46 -8.39
C LEU A 223 -6.63 -8.20 -9.60
N LYS A 224 -7.91 -7.94 -9.91
CA LYS A 224 -8.62 -8.50 -11.06
C LYS A 224 -7.99 -8.10 -12.41
N GLU A 225 -7.59 -6.85 -12.58
CA GLU A 225 -6.90 -6.38 -13.79
C GLU A 225 -5.58 -7.10 -14.02
N LEU A 226 -4.91 -7.50 -12.93
CA LEU A 226 -3.64 -8.21 -12.97
C LEU A 226 -3.79 -9.73 -13.09
N GLY A 227 -5.03 -10.23 -13.20
CA GLY A 227 -5.30 -11.66 -13.24
C GLY A 227 -5.08 -12.37 -11.89
N ILE A 228 -4.91 -11.63 -10.80
CA ILE A 228 -4.89 -12.16 -9.43
C ILE A 228 -6.36 -12.33 -9.02
N LEU A 229 -6.88 -13.53 -9.21
CA LEU A 229 -8.25 -13.91 -8.87
C LEU A 229 -8.26 -14.86 -7.68
N GLY A 230 -9.46 -15.07 -7.13
CA GLY A 230 -9.73 -16.14 -6.20
C GLY A 230 -9.17 -17.49 -6.65
N GLY A 231 -8.52 -18.21 -5.75
CA GLY A 231 -7.86 -19.49 -6.01
C GLY A 231 -6.50 -19.38 -6.68
N ALA A 232 -6.05 -18.18 -7.05
CA ALA A 232 -4.75 -18.01 -7.69
C ALA A 232 -3.61 -18.44 -6.75
N THR A 233 -2.65 -19.16 -7.33
CA THR A 233 -1.39 -19.49 -6.66
C THR A 233 -0.26 -18.62 -7.23
N LEU A 234 0.34 -17.84 -6.35
CA LEU A 234 1.45 -16.94 -6.65
C LEU A 234 2.72 -17.44 -5.96
N GLU A 235 3.87 -16.97 -6.46
CA GLU A 235 5.17 -17.18 -5.83
C GLU A 235 5.87 -15.83 -5.69
N ALA A 236 6.41 -15.57 -4.50
CA ALA A 236 7.31 -14.46 -4.26
C ALA A 236 8.72 -14.90 -4.62
N ILE A 237 9.31 -14.27 -5.63
CA ILE A 237 10.63 -14.61 -6.16
C ILE A 237 11.53 -13.36 -6.18
N PRO A 238 12.86 -13.51 -6.07
CA PRO A 238 13.77 -12.41 -6.37
C PRO A 238 13.70 -12.06 -7.85
N PRO A 239 14.12 -10.85 -8.25
CA PRO A 239 14.36 -10.55 -9.65
C PRO A 239 15.29 -11.61 -10.26
N ALA A 240 15.03 -12.00 -11.51
CA ALA A 240 16.02 -12.76 -12.25
C ALA A 240 17.31 -11.91 -12.28
N GLN A 241 18.34 -12.35 -11.54
CA GLN A 241 19.64 -11.70 -11.62
C GLN A 241 20.06 -11.78 -13.08
N LYS A 242 20.08 -10.65 -13.79
CA LYS A 242 20.84 -10.55 -15.02
C LYS A 242 22.24 -10.99 -14.61
N LYS A 243 22.66 -12.20 -15.03
CA LYS A 243 24.07 -12.59 -15.00
C LYS A 243 24.78 -11.43 -15.68
N VAL A 244 25.46 -10.61 -14.89
CA VAL A 244 26.36 -9.59 -15.41
C VAL A 244 27.43 -10.43 -16.09
N SER A 245 27.27 -10.62 -17.40
CA SER A 245 28.27 -11.28 -18.23
C SER A 245 29.46 -10.35 -18.20
N GLY A 246 30.37 -10.60 -17.26
CA GLY A 246 31.64 -9.92 -17.18
C GLY A 246 32.35 -10.05 -18.52
N LYS A 247 32.55 -8.92 -19.18
CA LYS A 247 33.63 -8.68 -20.11
C LYS A 247 34.43 -7.51 -19.57
#